data_AF-A0A396KKR9-F1
#
_entry.id   AF-A0A396KKR9-F1
#
_cell.length_a   1.000
_cell.length_b   1.000
_cell.length_c   1.000
_cell.angle_alpha   90.00
_cell.angle_beta   90.00
_cell.angle_gamma   90.00
#
_symmetry.space_group_name_H-M   'P 1'
#
loop_
_entity.id
_entity.type
_entity.pdbx_description
1 polymer ?
#
loop_
_entity_poly.entity_id
_entity_poly.type
_entity_poly.pdbx_seq_one_letter_code
_entity_poly.pdbx_strand_id
1 'polypeptide(L)'
;MEVNFYEMYLEEMALIPVLEAEEEEKVLALAATGDKEAKKRLVEGSLAKVAQMVKEYEGRELPMSDVVQEANVALTAAAAAYDGSQQWQEFLAQEIRQAVEAALEEQKTEAEIEENMTARVNVLQTVSQVMAKELGREATVAELAEKMKMTEDEVKDIMKLALDAITVNGEGAVSEEQQKEEE
;
A
#
# COMPACT_ATOMS: atom_id res chain seq x y z
N MET A 1 0.78 14.77 -18.73
CA MET A 1 1.99 14.15 -18.18
C MET A 1 1.66 13.82 -16.75
N GLU A 2 1.64 12.54 -16.44
CA GLU A 2 1.53 12.05 -15.07
C GLU A 2 2.75 12.53 -14.29
N VAL A 3 2.57 13.06 -13.09
CA VAL A 3 3.69 13.52 -12.26
C VAL A 3 4.39 12.29 -11.68
N ASN A 4 5.64 12.07 -12.04
CA ASN A 4 6.45 11.01 -11.46
C ASN A 4 7.03 11.50 -10.12
N PHE A 5 6.35 11.18 -9.02
CA PHE A 5 6.76 11.57 -7.67
C PHE A 5 8.12 10.99 -7.27
N TYR A 6 8.51 9.83 -7.80
CA TYR A 6 9.81 9.23 -7.54
C TYR A 6 10.94 10.02 -8.22
N GLU A 7 10.76 10.43 -9.48
CA GLU A 7 11.75 11.30 -10.16
C GLU A 7 11.91 12.64 -9.45
N MET A 8 10.80 13.27 -9.05
CA MET A 8 10.83 14.52 -8.28
C MET A 8 11.60 14.35 -6.96
N TYR A 9 11.36 13.25 -6.24
CA TYR A 9 12.11 12.91 -5.02
C TYR A 9 13.62 12.76 -5.28
N LEU A 10 14.01 12.07 -6.36
CA LEU A 10 15.41 11.90 -6.73
C LEU A 10 16.10 13.24 -7.03
N GLU A 11 15.39 14.17 -7.68
CA GLU A 11 15.88 15.52 -7.95
C GLU A 11 16.07 16.32 -6.65
N GLU A 12 15.09 16.28 -5.73
CA GLU A 12 15.16 16.99 -4.46
C GLU A 12 16.29 16.49 -3.57
N MET A 13 16.43 15.17 -3.40
CA MET A 13 17.49 14.60 -2.56
C MET A 13 18.89 14.85 -3.14
N ALA A 14 19.02 14.99 -4.47
CA ALA A 14 20.30 15.28 -5.11
C ALA A 14 20.83 16.68 -4.74
N LEU A 15 19.97 17.57 -4.23
CA LEU A 15 20.36 18.88 -3.71
C LEU A 15 20.90 18.82 -2.27
N ILE A 16 20.73 17.70 -1.58
CA ILE A 16 21.14 17.53 -0.19
C ILE A 16 22.62 17.08 -0.15
N PRO A 17 23.49 17.79 0.58
CA PRO A 17 24.89 17.40 0.69
C PRO A 17 25.06 16.00 1.31
N VAL A 18 25.82 15.15 0.61
CA VAL A 18 26.25 13.85 1.14
C VAL A 18 27.14 14.03 2.38
N LEU A 19 27.26 12.99 3.22
CA LEU A 19 28.27 12.99 4.28
C LEU A 19 29.64 12.67 3.68
N GLU A 20 30.57 13.60 3.82
CA GLU A 20 31.98 13.33 3.52
C GLU A 20 32.57 12.37 4.56
N ALA A 21 33.57 11.57 4.21
CA ALA A 21 34.09 10.51 5.09
C ALA A 21 34.55 11.02 6.48
N GLU A 22 35.21 12.18 6.54
CA GLU A 22 35.64 12.80 7.81
C GLU A 22 34.47 13.36 8.64
N GLU A 23 33.37 13.74 7.97
CA GLU A 23 32.14 14.19 8.61
C GLU A 23 31.34 12.98 9.12
N GLU A 24 31.27 11.91 8.33
CA GLU A 24 30.56 10.66 8.64
C GLU A 24 30.99 10.09 9.98
N GLU A 25 32.31 9.97 10.23
CA GLU A 25 32.82 9.44 11.49
C GLU A 25 32.36 10.27 12.70
N LYS A 26 32.41 11.60 12.59
CA LYS A 26 31.99 12.52 13.68
C LYS A 26 30.48 12.46 13.91
N VAL A 27 29.71 12.48 12.83
CA VAL A 27 28.25 12.42 12.88
C VAL A 27 27.78 11.10 13.48
N LEU A 28 28.37 9.97 13.07
CA LEU A 28 28.05 8.66 13.63
C LEU A 28 28.38 8.58 15.13
N ALA A 29 29.56 9.06 15.54
CA ALA A 29 29.95 9.07 16.94
C ALA A 29 28.98 9.89 17.81
N LEU A 30 28.57 11.08 17.35
CA LEU A 30 27.62 11.93 18.05
C LEU A 30 26.20 11.35 18.03
N ALA A 31 25.75 10.81 16.90
CA ALA A 31 24.43 10.19 16.75
C ALA A 31 24.28 8.99 17.71
N ALA A 32 25.33 8.17 17.85
CA ALA A 32 25.36 7.05 18.79
C ALA A 32 25.19 7.49 20.26
N THR A 33 25.61 8.71 20.60
CA THR A 33 25.39 9.30 21.95
C THR A 33 24.02 9.94 22.12
N GLY A 34 23.16 9.90 21.10
CA GLY A 34 21.81 10.48 21.13
C GLY A 34 21.74 11.96 20.73
N ASP A 35 22.81 12.52 20.15
CA ASP A 35 22.79 13.90 19.66
C ASP A 35 21.76 14.06 18.53
N LYS A 36 20.82 15.00 18.72
CA LYS A 36 19.69 15.18 17.80
C LYS A 36 20.11 15.78 16.46
N GLU A 37 21.07 16.69 16.46
CA GLU A 37 21.52 17.35 15.23
C GLU A 37 22.36 16.38 14.40
N ALA A 38 23.18 15.57 15.05
CA ALA A 38 23.92 14.49 14.40
C ALA A 38 22.98 13.45 13.80
N LYS A 39 21.92 13.03 14.51
CA LYS A 39 20.91 12.10 13.96
C LYS A 39 20.19 12.68 12.75
N LYS A 40 19.81 13.96 12.80
CA LYS A 40 19.20 14.65 11.67
C LYS A 40 20.15 14.71 10.47
N ARG A 41 21.41 15.11 10.69
CA ARG A 41 22.43 15.18 9.64
C ARG A 41 22.71 13.80 9.03
N LEU A 42 22.74 12.76 9.87
CA LEU A 42 22.91 11.37 9.45
C LEU A 42 21.80 10.91 8.52
N VAL A 43 20.53 11.25 8.82
CA VAL A 43 19.39 11.00 7.92
C VAL A 43 19.61 11.73 6.60
N GLU A 44 19.81 13.06 6.64
CA GLU A 44 19.93 13.89 5.44
C GLU A 44 20.99 13.39 4.45
N GLY A 45 22.21 13.09 4.91
CA GLY A 45 23.24 12.62 3.98
C GLY A 45 23.25 11.10 3.72
N SER A 46 22.32 10.35 4.31
CA SER A 46 22.09 8.95 3.94
C SER A 46 21.05 8.80 2.83
N LEU A 47 20.24 9.83 2.53
CA LEU A 47 19.14 9.77 1.55
C LEU A 47 19.58 9.24 0.17
N ALA A 48 20.68 9.77 -0.37
CA ALA A 48 21.20 9.34 -1.67
C ALA A 48 21.63 7.86 -1.69
N LYS A 49 22.07 7.33 -0.54
CA LYS A 49 22.45 5.93 -0.40
C LYS A 49 21.23 5.03 -0.24
N VAL A 50 20.22 5.47 0.52
CA VAL A 50 18.92 4.79 0.62
C VAL A 50 18.30 4.64 -0.76
N ALA A 51 18.31 5.70 -1.57
CA ALA A 51 17.81 5.66 -2.94
C ALA A 51 18.60 4.71 -3.86
N GLN A 52 19.86 4.36 -3.54
CA GLN A 52 20.60 3.32 -4.26
C GLN A 52 20.24 1.92 -3.77
N MET A 53 20.05 1.75 -2.46
CA MET A 53 19.66 0.47 -1.85
C MET A 53 18.30 0.00 -2.39
N VAL A 54 17.33 0.91 -2.50
CA VAL A 54 15.97 0.55 -2.94
C VAL A 54 15.83 0.23 -4.43
N LYS A 55 16.86 0.48 -5.25
CA LYS A 55 16.80 0.18 -6.70
C LYS A 55 16.58 -1.30 -7.01
N GLU A 56 16.99 -2.19 -6.11
CA GLU A 56 16.77 -3.64 -6.30
C GLU A 56 15.28 -4.05 -6.24
N TYR A 57 14.41 -3.12 -5.84
CA TYR A 57 12.96 -3.30 -5.79
C TYR A 57 12.24 -2.69 -7.00
N GLU A 58 12.95 -2.08 -7.96
CA GLU A 58 12.37 -1.57 -9.20
C GLU A 58 11.66 -2.68 -9.99
N GLY A 59 10.46 -2.37 -10.50
CA GLY A 59 9.65 -3.31 -11.29
C GLY A 59 8.96 -4.42 -10.50
N ARG A 60 8.94 -4.31 -9.16
CA ARG A 60 8.07 -5.14 -8.30
C ARG A 60 6.64 -4.57 -8.25
N GLU A 61 5.77 -5.27 -7.52
CA GLU A 61 4.34 -4.96 -7.39
C GLU A 61 4.08 -3.64 -6.66
N LEU A 62 5.00 -3.18 -5.81
CA LEU A 62 4.89 -1.92 -5.08
C LEU A 62 5.52 -0.76 -5.89
N PRO A 63 4.82 0.36 -6.09
CA PRO A 63 5.37 1.55 -6.75
C PRO A 63 6.65 2.06 -6.08
N MET A 64 7.60 2.58 -6.87
CA MET A 64 8.86 3.09 -6.32
C MET A 64 8.69 4.28 -5.37
N SER A 65 7.63 5.09 -5.53
CA SER A 65 7.28 6.13 -4.56
C SER A 65 7.07 5.57 -3.16
N ASP A 66 6.42 4.41 -3.07
CA ASP A 66 6.00 3.79 -1.82
C ASP A 66 7.17 3.02 -1.21
N VAL A 67 7.93 2.30 -2.02
CA VAL A 67 9.21 1.68 -1.61
C VAL A 67 10.15 2.72 -0.97
N VAL A 68 10.31 3.88 -1.61
CA VAL A 68 11.17 4.97 -1.09
C VAL A 68 10.60 5.56 0.19
N GLN A 69 9.28 5.68 0.29
CA GLN A 69 8.62 6.20 1.48
C GLN A 69 8.91 5.29 2.69
N GLU A 70 8.70 3.98 2.54
CA GLU A 70 9.02 2.98 3.56
C GLU A 70 10.50 2.97 3.95
N ALA A 71 11.39 3.07 2.96
CA ALA A 71 12.83 3.14 3.20
C ALA A 71 13.25 4.42 3.97
N ASN A 72 12.58 5.55 3.73
CA ASN A 72 12.83 6.80 4.44
C ASN A 72 12.31 6.78 5.88
N VAL A 73 11.16 6.12 6.11
CA VAL A 73 10.66 5.83 7.47
C VAL A 73 11.67 4.95 8.21
N ALA A 74 12.13 3.88 7.58
CA ALA A 74 13.15 2.98 8.13
C ALA A 74 14.47 3.72 8.42
N LEU A 75 14.94 4.58 7.52
CA LEU A 75 16.13 5.42 7.73
C LEU A 75 15.99 6.29 8.98
N THR A 76 14.85 6.96 9.13
CA THR A 76 14.60 7.85 10.28
C THR A 76 14.55 7.06 11.58
N ALA A 77 13.90 5.89 11.57
CA ALA A 77 13.85 4.99 12.72
C ALA A 77 15.24 4.41 13.07
N ALA A 78 16.01 3.99 12.07
CA ALA A 78 17.36 3.50 12.22
C ALA A 78 18.28 4.57 12.82
N ALA A 79 18.22 5.82 12.33
CA ALA A 79 19.00 6.92 12.90
C ALA A 79 18.59 7.21 14.36
N ALA A 80 17.30 7.08 14.69
CA ALA A 80 16.82 7.22 16.06
C ALA A 80 17.31 6.08 16.98
N ALA A 81 17.42 4.86 16.47
CA ALA A 81 17.85 3.67 17.21
C ALA A 81 19.38 3.45 17.23
N TYR A 82 20.14 4.14 16.37
CA TYR A 82 21.57 3.93 16.23
C TYR A 82 22.34 4.21 17.51
N ASP A 83 23.15 3.23 17.93
CA ASP A 83 23.94 3.23 19.16
C ASP A 83 25.44 2.95 18.94
N GLY A 84 25.87 2.77 17.68
CA GLY A 84 27.26 2.48 17.33
C GLY A 84 27.70 1.03 17.58
N SER A 85 26.80 0.12 17.98
CA SER A 85 27.13 -1.30 18.18
C SER A 85 27.47 -2.05 16.88
N GLN A 86 26.94 -1.57 15.76
CA GLN A 86 27.12 -2.13 14.42
C GLN A 86 27.56 -1.04 13.43
N GLN A 87 28.15 -1.44 12.30
CA GLN A 87 28.47 -0.49 11.24
C GLN A 87 27.17 0.07 10.66
N TRP A 88 27.07 1.41 10.57
CA TRP A 88 25.86 2.10 10.13
C TRP A 88 25.29 1.56 8.84
N GLN A 89 26.16 1.26 7.88
CA GLN A 89 25.76 0.80 6.54
C GLN A 89 25.15 -0.59 6.53
N GLU A 90 25.64 -1.48 7.40
CA GLU A 90 25.09 -2.82 7.55
C GLU A 90 23.76 -2.77 8.30
N PHE A 91 23.71 -2.00 9.39
CA PHE A 91 22.49 -1.80 10.17
C PHE A 91 21.37 -1.17 9.33
N LEU A 92 21.66 -0.07 8.63
CA LEU A 92 20.69 0.63 7.79
C LEU A 92 20.15 -0.26 6.67
N ALA A 93 21.01 -1.06 6.02
CA ALA A 93 20.57 -1.97 4.97
C ALA A 93 19.61 -3.04 5.49
N GLN A 94 19.83 -3.56 6.70
CA GLN A 94 18.92 -4.53 7.34
C GLN A 94 17.57 -3.90 7.67
N GLU A 95 17.55 -2.68 8.20
CA GLU A 95 16.30 -1.98 8.55
C GLU A 95 15.47 -1.62 7.31
N ILE A 96 16.11 -1.12 6.25
CA ILE A 96 15.43 -0.81 4.98
C ILE A 96 14.84 -2.08 4.37
N ARG A 97 15.64 -3.16 4.31
CA ARG A 97 15.18 -4.43 3.76
C ARG A 97 13.95 -4.95 4.50
N GLN A 98 13.98 -4.93 5.84
CA GLN A 98 12.85 -5.37 6.67
C GLN A 98 11.60 -4.55 6.40
N ALA A 99 11.71 -3.22 6.35
CA ALA A 99 10.57 -2.33 6.12
C ALA A 99 9.96 -2.55 4.72
N VAL A 100 10.79 -2.56 3.67
CA VAL A 100 10.30 -2.73 2.29
C VAL A 100 9.73 -4.14 2.06
N GLU A 101 10.35 -5.19 2.61
CA GLU A 101 9.79 -6.55 2.51
C GLU A 101 8.46 -6.68 3.27
N ALA A 102 8.30 -6.01 4.41
CA ALA A 102 7.04 -5.97 5.14
C ALA A 102 5.93 -5.27 4.35
N ALA A 103 6.23 -4.12 3.74
CA ALA A 103 5.26 -3.38 2.92
C ALA A 103 4.83 -4.16 1.67
N LEU A 104 5.76 -4.90 1.05
CA LEU A 104 5.44 -5.79 -0.07
C LEU A 104 4.48 -6.91 0.36
N GLU A 105 4.68 -7.51 1.53
CA GLU A 105 3.80 -8.56 2.04
C GLU A 105 2.41 -8.02 2.43
N GLU A 106 2.35 -6.80 2.98
CA GLU A 106 1.10 -6.10 3.27
C GLU A 106 0.30 -5.84 1.99
N GLN A 107 0.95 -5.28 0.96
CA GLN A 107 0.32 -5.04 -0.35
C GLN A 107 -0.19 -6.32 -0.99
N LYS A 108 0.59 -7.41 -0.89
CA LYS A 108 0.19 -8.72 -1.39
C LYS A 108 -1.02 -9.27 -0.64
N THR A 109 -1.01 -9.16 0.69
CA THR A 109 -2.14 -9.57 1.53
C THR A 109 -3.40 -8.78 1.19
N GLU A 110 -3.28 -7.46 0.98
CA GLU A 110 -4.38 -6.61 0.54
C GLU A 110 -4.93 -7.05 -0.82
N ALA A 111 -4.06 -7.33 -1.80
CA ALA A 111 -4.45 -7.81 -3.12
C ALA A 111 -5.16 -9.18 -3.07
N GLU A 112 -4.68 -10.11 -2.24
CA GLU A 112 -5.35 -11.42 -2.03
C GLU A 112 -6.75 -11.25 -1.40
N ILE A 113 -6.90 -10.31 -0.48
CA ILE A 113 -8.21 -9.97 0.11
C ILE A 113 -9.12 -9.38 -0.97
N GLU A 114 -8.62 -8.46 -1.79
CA GLU A 114 -9.39 -7.83 -2.87
C GLU A 114 -9.85 -8.86 -3.92
N GLU A 115 -8.98 -9.80 -4.30
CA GLU A 115 -9.34 -10.90 -5.21
C GLU A 115 -10.46 -11.76 -4.60
N ASN A 116 -10.34 -12.13 -3.32
CA ASN A 116 -11.36 -12.91 -2.63
C ASN A 116 -12.69 -12.16 -2.56
N MET A 117 -12.66 -10.86 -2.27
CA MET A 117 -13.85 -10.01 -2.20
C MET A 117 -14.53 -9.88 -3.57
N THR A 118 -13.76 -9.70 -4.65
CA THR A 118 -14.28 -9.65 -6.02
C THR A 118 -15.00 -10.96 -6.39
N ALA A 119 -14.40 -12.11 -6.05
CA ALA A 119 -15.03 -13.40 -6.23
C ALA A 119 -16.36 -13.52 -5.44
N ARG A 120 -16.38 -13.03 -4.18
CA ARG A 120 -17.60 -13.00 -3.36
C ARG A 120 -18.69 -12.10 -3.93
N VAL A 121 -18.34 -10.92 -4.47
CA VAL A 121 -19.29 -10.01 -5.16
C VAL A 121 -19.96 -10.73 -6.33
N ASN A 122 -19.19 -11.42 -7.18
CA ASN A 122 -19.73 -12.15 -8.34
C ASN A 122 -20.69 -13.28 -7.92
N VAL A 123 -20.34 -14.02 -6.86
CA VAL A 123 -21.21 -15.06 -6.30
C VAL A 123 -22.48 -14.44 -5.74
N LEU A 124 -22.39 -13.34 -5.00
CA LEU A 124 -23.55 -12.63 -4.44
C LEU A 124 -24.51 -12.16 -5.54
N GLN A 125 -24.00 -11.54 -6.60
CA GLN A 125 -24.82 -11.11 -7.75
C GLN A 125 -25.55 -12.29 -8.40
N THR A 126 -24.84 -13.40 -8.59
CA THR A 126 -25.42 -14.62 -9.19
C THR A 126 -26.54 -15.19 -8.30
N VAL A 127 -26.27 -15.34 -7.00
CA VAL A 127 -27.26 -15.86 -6.05
C VAL A 127 -28.47 -14.94 -5.95
N SER A 128 -28.25 -13.63 -5.90
CA SER A 128 -29.32 -12.63 -5.87
C SER A 128 -30.24 -12.72 -7.09
N GLN A 129 -29.67 -12.83 -8.30
CA GLN A 129 -30.45 -12.99 -9.53
C GLN A 129 -31.27 -14.30 -9.56
N VAL A 130 -30.66 -15.41 -9.12
CA VAL A 130 -31.36 -16.71 -9.03
C VAL A 130 -32.52 -16.62 -8.05
N MET A 131 -32.28 -16.09 -6.84
CA MET A 131 -33.32 -15.94 -5.83
C MET A 131 -34.40 -14.96 -6.26
N ALA A 132 -34.05 -13.88 -6.96
CA ALA A 132 -35.04 -12.92 -7.46
C ALA A 132 -36.01 -13.56 -8.46
N LYS A 133 -35.48 -14.43 -9.33
CA LYS A 133 -36.28 -15.23 -10.26
C LYS A 133 -37.15 -16.26 -9.55
N GLU A 134 -36.64 -16.91 -8.52
CA GLU A 134 -37.39 -17.91 -7.74
C GLU A 134 -38.51 -17.29 -6.89
N LEU A 135 -38.25 -16.13 -6.29
CA LEU A 135 -39.17 -15.42 -5.39
C LEU A 135 -40.14 -14.48 -6.12
N GLY A 136 -39.82 -14.09 -7.36
CA GLY A 136 -40.55 -13.06 -8.11
C GLY A 136 -40.38 -11.64 -7.55
N ARG A 137 -39.39 -11.43 -6.69
CA ARG A 137 -38.99 -10.15 -6.08
C ARG A 137 -37.52 -10.21 -5.67
N GLU A 138 -36.89 -9.08 -5.43
CA GLU A 138 -35.52 -9.05 -4.89
C GLU A 138 -35.41 -9.81 -3.55
N ALA A 139 -34.30 -10.52 -3.39
CA ALA A 139 -33.98 -11.23 -2.15
C ALA A 139 -33.55 -10.24 -1.07
N THR A 140 -33.99 -10.48 0.16
CA THR A 140 -33.57 -9.69 1.33
C THR A 140 -32.16 -10.10 1.78
N VAL A 141 -31.48 -9.22 2.52
CA VAL A 141 -30.14 -9.50 3.07
C VAL A 141 -30.13 -10.78 3.92
N ALA A 142 -31.15 -11.00 4.75
CA ALA A 142 -31.30 -12.20 5.56
C ALA A 142 -31.42 -13.48 4.71
N GLU A 143 -32.21 -13.43 3.63
CA GLU A 143 -32.39 -14.56 2.71
C GLU A 143 -31.09 -14.89 1.95
N LEU A 144 -30.34 -13.86 1.52
CA LEU A 144 -29.04 -14.00 0.89
C LEU A 144 -28.00 -14.58 1.85
N ALA A 145 -27.96 -14.09 3.08
CA ALA A 145 -27.07 -14.56 4.15
C ALA A 145 -27.30 -16.06 4.44
N GLU A 146 -28.55 -16.48 4.57
CA GLU A 146 -28.91 -17.88 4.75
C GLU A 146 -28.46 -18.74 3.56
N LYS A 147 -28.74 -18.30 2.32
CA LYS A 147 -28.39 -19.03 1.10
C LYS A 147 -26.88 -19.17 0.91
N MET A 148 -26.14 -18.10 1.19
CA MET A 148 -24.69 -18.03 1.03
C MET A 148 -23.92 -18.55 2.26
N LYS A 149 -24.62 -18.92 3.34
CA LYS A 149 -24.04 -19.41 4.60
C LYS A 149 -23.03 -18.45 5.22
N MET A 150 -23.37 -17.18 5.22
CA MET A 150 -22.59 -16.09 5.80
C MET A 150 -23.50 -15.21 6.66
N THR A 151 -22.92 -14.31 7.43
CA THR A 151 -23.70 -13.37 8.25
C THR A 151 -24.33 -12.26 7.40
N GLU A 152 -25.41 -11.65 7.88
CA GLU A 152 -26.02 -10.49 7.20
C GLU A 152 -25.03 -9.32 7.06
N ASP A 153 -24.12 -9.15 8.01
CA ASP A 153 -23.13 -8.08 7.98
C ASP A 153 -22.08 -8.33 6.89
N GLU A 154 -21.60 -9.57 6.73
CA GLU A 154 -20.73 -9.93 5.60
C GLU A 154 -21.41 -9.69 4.24
N VAL A 155 -22.71 -9.99 4.11
CA VAL A 155 -23.47 -9.68 2.88
C VAL A 155 -23.53 -8.18 2.62
N LYS A 156 -23.79 -7.36 3.66
CA LYS A 156 -23.83 -5.90 3.54
C LYS A 156 -22.49 -5.32 3.13
N ASP A 157 -21.38 -5.84 3.69
CA ASP A 157 -20.03 -5.40 3.35
C ASP A 157 -19.72 -5.68 1.86
N ILE A 158 -20.06 -6.89 1.38
CA ILE A 158 -19.91 -7.26 -0.04
C ILE A 158 -20.79 -6.37 -0.94
N MET A 159 -22.03 -6.08 -0.54
CA MET A 159 -22.93 -5.19 -1.29
C MET A 159 -22.38 -3.76 -1.38
N LYS A 160 -21.81 -3.25 -0.29
CA LYS A 160 -21.19 -1.92 -0.26
C LYS A 160 -20.01 -1.84 -1.21
N LEU A 161 -19.13 -2.84 -1.19
CA LEU A 161 -17.99 -2.92 -2.12
C LEU A 161 -18.44 -2.97 -3.58
N ALA A 162 -19.49 -3.74 -3.88
CA ALA A 162 -20.05 -3.79 -5.23
C ALA A 162 -20.57 -2.42 -5.69
N LEU A 163 -21.20 -1.66 -4.80
CA LEU A 163 -21.67 -0.30 -5.09
C LEU A 163 -20.50 0.66 -5.29
N ASP A 164 -19.51 0.63 -4.40
CA ASP A 164 -18.31 1.48 -4.48
C ASP A 164 -17.59 1.26 -5.83
N ALA A 165 -17.43 0.00 -6.27
CA ALA A 165 -16.85 -0.35 -7.56
C ALA A 165 -17.62 0.25 -8.77
N ILE A 166 -18.96 0.29 -8.72
CA ILE A 166 -19.77 0.93 -9.77
C ILE A 166 -19.59 2.45 -9.75
N THR A 167 -19.51 3.05 -8.55
CA THR A 167 -19.37 4.50 -8.40
C THR A 167 -17.99 5.02 -8.80
N VAL A 168 -16.91 4.27 -8.52
CA VAL A 168 -15.53 4.64 -8.87
C VAL A 168 -15.29 4.52 -10.38
N ASN A 169 -15.92 3.54 -11.04
CA ASN A 169 -15.76 3.32 -12.48
C ASN A 169 -16.64 4.21 -13.37
N GLY A 170 -17.47 5.10 -12.82
CA GLY A 170 -18.21 6.12 -13.60
C GLY A 170 -19.22 5.59 -14.63
N GLU A 171 -19.36 4.28 -14.78
CA GLU A 171 -20.32 3.62 -15.65
C GLU A 171 -21.43 3.03 -14.79
N GLY A 172 -22.37 3.89 -14.42
CA GLY A 172 -23.71 3.44 -14.06
C GLY A 172 -24.37 2.81 -15.29
N ALA A 173 -24.03 1.55 -15.59
CA ALA A 173 -24.81 0.71 -16.49
C ALA A 173 -26.10 0.31 -15.77
N VAL A 174 -27.02 1.26 -15.67
CA VAL A 174 -28.42 0.95 -15.47
C VAL A 174 -28.85 0.19 -16.71
N SER A 175 -28.98 -1.13 -16.59
CA SER A 175 -29.63 -1.98 -17.58
C SER A 175 -31.14 -1.68 -17.59
N GLU A 176 -31.51 -0.51 -18.11
CA GLU A 176 -32.88 -0.18 -18.52
C GLU A 176 -33.06 -0.56 -20.00
N GLU A 177 -33.06 -1.85 -20.32
CA GLU A 177 -33.53 -2.33 -21.64
C GLU A 177 -34.29 -3.65 -21.54
N GLN A 178 -35.23 -3.78 -20.60
CA GLN A 178 -36.34 -4.73 -20.74
C GLN A 178 -37.60 -4.20 -20.04
N GLN A 179 -38.41 -3.41 -20.76
CA GLN A 179 -39.88 -3.51 -20.82
C GLN A 179 -40.48 -2.28 -21.51
N LYS A 180 -41.44 -2.55 -22.41
CA LYS A 180 -42.28 -1.69 -23.28
C LYS A 180 -41.81 -1.65 -24.73
N GLU A 181 -42.55 -2.11 -25.73
CA GLU A 181 -43.96 -2.50 -25.85
C GLU A 181 -44.09 -3.55 -26.96
N GLU A 182 -44.63 -4.72 -26.62
CA GLU A 182 -45.61 -5.38 -27.49
C GLU A 182 -46.95 -4.68 -27.20
N GLU A 183 -47.42 -3.85 -28.13
CA GLU A 183 -48.81 -3.77 -28.62
C GLU A 183 -48.90 -2.89 -29.87
#